data_AF-A0A2R6K873-F1
#
_entry.id   AF-A0A2R6K873-F1
#
_cell.length_a   1.000
_cell.length_b   1.000
_cell.length_c   1.000
_cell.angle_alpha   90.00
_cell.angle_beta   90.00
_cell.angle_gamma   90.00
#
_symmetry.space_group_name_H-M   'P 1'
#
loop_
_entity.id
_entity.type
_entity.pdbx_description
1 polymer ?
#
loop_
_entity_poly.entity_id
_entity_poly.type
_entity_poly.pdbx_seq_one_letter_code
_entity_poly.pdbx_strand_id
1 'polypeptide(L)'
;MADLRPQRYTELAQDFRREGSLMAAGIYYGAASDGWLASFWRLPGNLRDGYEPPANSPRFLGRAVQDQLAGALCFRLAAADQRFRSRCRRCALVLDELLEAGAFDGVSPRVGLLHEGLGDLRLFGELGKHDAAYAKAATQYETAESVMGWQAEPEFDSLIRPLMELADSVGYGIGDDERTRISMKSLEARINYKRDHYPTIIDAVLDAGNWESDAF
;
A
#
# COMPACT_ATOMS: atom_id res chain seq x y z
N MET A 1 1.16 -24.51 -2.26
CA MET A 1 1.80 -24.11 -0.99
C MET A 1 2.21 -22.66 -1.14
N ALA A 2 1.57 -21.74 -0.40
CA ALA A 2 1.96 -20.33 -0.45
C ALA A 2 3.42 -20.22 0.03
N ASP A 3 4.22 -19.44 -0.69
CA ASP A 3 5.59 -19.16 -0.32
C ASP A 3 5.56 -18.37 1.00
N LEU A 4 5.85 -19.01 2.14
CA LEU A 4 5.84 -18.36 3.46
C LEU A 4 6.97 -17.33 3.63
N ARG A 5 7.84 -17.17 2.61
CA ARG A 5 9.03 -16.30 2.67
C ARG A 5 8.70 -14.81 2.80
N PRO A 6 7.77 -14.20 2.04
CA PRO A 6 7.47 -12.78 2.16
C PRO A 6 6.91 -12.41 3.53
N GLN A 7 5.99 -13.22 4.07
CA GLN A 7 5.44 -13.01 5.40
C GLN A 7 6.52 -13.02 6.50
N ARG A 8 7.45 -13.98 6.43
CA ARG A 8 8.57 -14.04 7.39
C ARG A 8 9.47 -12.81 7.30
N TYR A 9 9.65 -12.23 6.11
CA TYR A 9 10.39 -10.98 5.96
C TYR A 9 9.63 -9.79 6.54
N THR A 10 8.30 -9.74 6.41
CA THR A 10 7.48 -8.73 7.10
C THR A 10 7.66 -8.81 8.61
N GLU A 11 7.59 -10.01 9.19
CA GLU A 11 7.77 -10.25 10.64
C GLU A 11 9.17 -9.79 11.11
N LEU A 12 10.24 -10.19 10.39
CA LEU A 12 11.60 -9.74 10.71
C LEU A 12 11.75 -8.22 10.59
N ALA A 13 11.10 -7.60 9.61
CA ALA A 13 11.15 -6.15 9.43
C ALA A 13 10.51 -5.41 10.62
N GLN A 14 9.42 -5.95 11.16
CA GLN A 14 8.76 -5.42 12.34
C GLN A 14 9.65 -5.50 13.57
N ASP A 15 10.32 -6.63 13.79
CA ASP A 15 11.24 -6.80 14.91
C ASP A 15 12.39 -5.80 14.84
N PHE A 16 13.04 -5.67 13.66
CA PHE A 16 14.08 -4.66 13.47
C PHE A 16 13.56 -3.23 13.66
N ARG A 17 12.33 -2.93 13.24
CA ARG A 17 11.72 -1.61 13.46
C ARG A 17 11.55 -1.33 14.95
N ARG A 18 11.01 -2.28 15.72
CA ARG A 18 10.84 -2.17 17.18
C ARG A 18 12.16 -2.00 17.92
N GLU A 19 13.23 -2.62 17.42
CA GLU A 19 14.60 -2.47 17.95
C GLU A 19 15.28 -1.15 17.53
N GLY A 20 14.64 -0.30 16.73
CA GLY A 20 15.23 0.94 16.20
C GLY A 20 16.21 0.72 15.03
N SER A 21 16.34 -0.52 14.53
CA SER A 21 17.17 -0.87 13.38
C SER A 21 16.47 -0.56 12.04
N LEU A 22 16.09 0.70 11.84
CA LEU A 22 15.27 1.17 10.72
C LEU A 22 15.84 0.83 9.33
N MET A 23 17.17 0.85 9.17
CA MET A 23 17.81 0.43 7.93
C MET A 23 17.59 -1.06 7.62
N ALA A 24 17.68 -1.92 8.63
CA ALA A 24 17.44 -3.34 8.48
C ALA A 24 15.95 -3.60 8.22
N ALA A 25 15.07 -2.94 8.98
CA ALA A 25 13.63 -2.99 8.76
C ALA A 25 13.26 -2.64 7.31
N GLY A 26 13.79 -1.52 6.79
CA GLY A 26 13.57 -1.10 5.40
C GLY A 26 14.04 -2.13 4.35
N ILE A 27 15.13 -2.85 4.62
CA ILE A 27 15.62 -3.92 3.74
C ILE A 27 14.65 -5.10 3.73
N TYR A 28 14.21 -5.55 4.91
CA TYR A 28 13.33 -6.71 5.03
C TYR A 28 11.91 -6.43 4.54
N TYR A 29 11.34 -5.26 4.82
CA TYR A 29 10.09 -4.81 4.21
C TYR A 29 10.22 -4.77 2.68
N GLY A 30 11.34 -4.25 2.16
CA GLY A 30 11.60 -4.26 0.73
C GLY A 30 11.66 -5.67 0.13
N ALA A 31 12.28 -6.63 0.82
CA ALA A 31 12.33 -8.02 0.39
C ALA A 31 10.96 -8.71 0.46
N ALA A 32 10.15 -8.39 1.47
CA ALA A 32 8.77 -8.86 1.57
C ALA A 32 7.93 -8.35 0.39
N SER A 33 7.97 -7.04 0.11
CA SER A 33 7.31 -6.41 -1.04
C SER A 33 7.71 -7.08 -2.37
N ASP A 34 9.01 -7.22 -2.64
CA ASP A 34 9.52 -7.88 -3.84
C ASP A 34 9.01 -9.33 -3.95
N GLY A 35 8.90 -10.04 -2.82
CA GLY A 35 8.35 -11.40 -2.76
C GLY A 35 6.83 -11.48 -2.98
N TRP A 36 6.07 -10.52 -2.48
CA TRP A 36 4.63 -10.40 -2.75
C TRP A 36 4.35 -10.04 -4.21
N LEU A 37 5.10 -9.10 -4.80
CA LEU A 37 5.03 -8.80 -6.23
C LEU A 37 5.39 -10.02 -7.07
N ALA A 38 6.46 -10.75 -6.72
CA ALA A 38 6.80 -11.98 -7.43
C ALA A 38 5.67 -13.01 -7.34
N SER A 39 4.97 -13.09 -6.20
CA SER A 39 3.83 -14.00 -6.01
C SER A 39 2.61 -13.59 -6.83
N PHE A 40 2.36 -12.28 -6.94
CA PHE A 40 1.38 -11.70 -7.86
C PHE A 40 1.72 -11.99 -9.33
N TRP A 41 3.01 -11.88 -9.68
CA TRP A 41 3.55 -12.10 -11.03
C TRP A 41 3.91 -13.55 -11.36
N ARG A 42 3.60 -14.56 -10.51
CA ARG A 42 3.84 -15.97 -10.85
C ARG A 42 2.93 -16.39 -12.00
N LEU A 43 3.33 -16.01 -13.20
CA LEU A 43 2.83 -16.41 -14.49
C LEU A 43 3.21 -17.88 -14.73
N PRO A 44 2.28 -18.75 -15.14
CA PRO A 44 2.64 -19.88 -15.96
C PRO A 44 3.06 -19.31 -17.32
N GLY A 45 4.30 -19.54 -17.73
CA GLY A 45 4.78 -19.26 -19.09
C GLY A 45 4.13 -20.14 -20.17
N ASN A 46 2.84 -20.46 -20.04
CA ASN A 46 2.01 -21.14 -21.01
C ASN A 46 0.59 -20.60 -20.86
N LEU A 47 0.27 -19.49 -21.54
CA LEU A 47 -1.10 -19.20 -21.95
C LEU A 47 -1.51 -20.30 -22.94
N ARG A 48 -1.90 -21.46 -22.40
CA ARG A 48 -2.78 -22.40 -23.08
C ARG A 48 -4.17 -21.84 -22.87
N ASP A 49 -4.89 -21.55 -23.95
CA ASP A 49 -6.26 -21.07 -23.92
C ASP A 49 -7.08 -21.81 -22.86
N GLY A 50 -7.72 -21.06 -21.95
CA GLY A 50 -8.78 -21.58 -21.08
C GLY A 50 -8.40 -22.02 -19.66
N TYR A 51 -7.26 -21.61 -19.10
CA TYR A 51 -6.97 -21.84 -17.67
C TYR A 51 -6.61 -20.53 -16.94
N GLU A 52 -7.56 -19.99 -16.17
CA GLU A 52 -7.31 -18.87 -15.24
C GLU A 52 -6.60 -19.40 -13.99
N PRO A 53 -5.33 -19.00 -13.71
CA PRO A 53 -4.66 -19.43 -12.50
C PRO A 53 -5.20 -18.66 -11.28
N PRO A 54 -5.27 -19.30 -10.09
CA PRO A 54 -5.60 -18.62 -8.82
C PRO A 54 -4.48 -17.66 -8.31
N ALA A 55 -3.51 -17.28 -9.16
CA ALA A 55 -2.26 -16.60 -8.79
C ALA A 55 -2.26 -15.07 -8.95
N ASN A 56 -3.28 -14.47 -9.56
CA ASN A 56 -3.43 -13.00 -9.68
C ASN A 56 -4.23 -12.43 -8.50
N SER A 57 -3.96 -12.88 -7.27
CA SER A 57 -4.72 -12.40 -6.11
C SER A 57 -4.34 -10.95 -5.83
N PRO A 58 -5.28 -9.99 -5.91
CA PRO A 58 -5.01 -8.59 -5.60
C PRO A 58 -4.53 -8.40 -4.15
N ARG A 59 -4.82 -9.36 -3.27
CA ARG A 59 -4.25 -9.41 -1.91
C ARG A 59 -2.73 -9.33 -1.90
N PHE A 60 -2.03 -10.00 -2.83
CA PHE A 60 -0.57 -9.95 -2.88
C PHE A 60 -0.07 -8.58 -3.33
N LEU A 61 -0.78 -7.95 -4.26
CA LEU A 61 -0.49 -6.58 -4.66
C LEU A 61 -0.68 -5.60 -3.48
N GLY A 62 -1.79 -5.72 -2.74
CA GLY A 62 -2.04 -4.88 -1.57
C GLY A 62 -0.94 -5.00 -0.51
N ARG A 63 -0.52 -6.24 -0.21
CA ARG A 63 0.60 -6.51 0.71
C ARG A 63 1.94 -5.99 0.20
N ALA A 64 2.20 -6.12 -1.09
CA ALA A 64 3.40 -5.57 -1.70
C ALA A 64 3.47 -4.06 -1.50
N VAL A 65 2.39 -3.33 -1.81
CA VAL A 65 2.33 -1.88 -1.62
C VAL A 65 2.47 -1.51 -0.15
N GLN A 66 1.78 -2.21 0.75
CA GLN A 66 1.87 -2.01 2.20
C GLN A 66 3.32 -2.13 2.70
N ASP A 67 3.99 -3.26 2.41
CA ASP A 67 5.38 -3.49 2.82
C ASP A 67 6.33 -2.49 2.14
N GLN A 68 6.04 -2.08 0.90
CA GLN A 68 6.82 -1.07 0.21
C GLN A 68 6.77 0.29 0.91
N LEU A 69 5.58 0.74 1.33
CA LEU A 69 5.39 2.00 2.05
C LEU A 69 6.07 1.95 3.41
N ALA A 70 5.91 0.84 4.15
CA ALA A 70 6.56 0.63 5.44
C ALA A 70 8.10 0.69 5.31
N GLY A 71 8.66 0.01 4.30
CA GLY A 71 10.10 0.03 4.05
C GLY A 71 10.62 1.39 3.60
N ALA A 72 9.86 2.11 2.77
CA ALA A 72 10.17 3.47 2.36
C ALA A 72 10.21 4.43 3.55
N LEU A 73 9.22 4.36 4.45
CA LEU A 73 9.19 5.14 5.67
C LEU A 73 10.38 4.84 6.59
N CYS A 74 10.73 3.57 6.78
CA CYS A 74 11.89 3.18 7.58
C CYS A 74 13.20 3.78 7.02
N PHE A 75 13.39 3.76 5.69
CA PHE A 75 14.54 4.41 5.09
C PHE A 75 14.53 5.93 5.26
N ARG A 76 13.35 6.55 5.20
CA ARG A 76 13.21 8.00 5.39
C ARG A 76 13.55 8.40 6.82
N LEU A 77 13.01 7.70 7.82
CA LEU A 77 13.34 7.91 9.24
C LEU A 77 14.83 7.64 9.55
N ALA A 78 15.47 6.75 8.80
CA ALA A 78 16.91 6.50 8.90
C ALA A 78 17.79 7.48 8.09
N ALA A 79 17.23 8.58 7.57
CA ALA A 79 17.90 9.55 6.70
C ALA A 79 18.57 8.95 5.44
N ALA A 80 18.02 7.83 4.93
CA ALA A 80 18.51 7.15 3.74
C ALA A 80 17.70 7.54 2.49
N ASP A 81 17.66 8.85 2.19
CA ASP A 81 16.77 9.47 1.20
C ASP A 81 16.80 8.81 -0.18
N GLN A 82 17.99 8.46 -0.68
CA GLN A 82 18.13 7.82 -1.99
C GLN A 82 17.44 6.46 -2.04
N ARG A 83 17.53 5.66 -0.96
CA ARG A 83 16.89 4.34 -0.88
C ARG A 83 15.39 4.47 -0.79
N PHE A 84 14.92 5.38 0.05
CA PHE A 84 13.50 5.70 0.21
C PHE A 84 12.87 6.13 -1.14
N ARG A 85 13.43 7.13 -1.83
CA ARG A 85 12.91 7.59 -3.14
C ARG A 85 12.99 6.52 -4.22
N SER A 86 14.09 5.77 -4.27
CA SER A 86 14.26 4.67 -5.24
C SER A 86 13.20 3.58 -5.05
N ARG A 87 12.89 3.23 -3.80
CA ARG A 87 11.84 2.26 -3.45
C ARG A 87 10.47 2.75 -3.92
N CYS A 88 10.05 3.95 -3.54
CA CYS A 88 8.76 4.49 -3.99
C CYS A 88 8.66 4.53 -5.52
N ARG A 89 9.71 4.99 -6.21
CA ARG A 89 9.74 5.08 -7.68
C ARG A 89 9.61 3.71 -8.35
N ARG A 90 10.33 2.69 -7.88
CA ARG A 90 10.29 1.35 -8.47
C ARG A 90 8.90 0.73 -8.38
N CYS A 91 8.25 0.84 -7.23
CA CYS A 91 6.91 0.27 -7.07
C CYS A 91 5.86 1.08 -7.84
N ALA A 92 5.99 2.41 -7.87
CA ALA A 92 5.12 3.26 -8.69
C ALA A 92 5.20 2.89 -10.18
N LEU A 93 6.42 2.61 -10.69
CA LEU A 93 6.61 2.13 -12.07
C LEU A 93 5.87 0.82 -12.33
N VAL A 94 5.94 -0.15 -11.40
CA VAL A 94 5.21 -1.43 -11.53
C VAL A 94 3.69 -1.20 -11.56
N LEU A 95 3.16 -0.29 -10.74
CA LEU A 95 1.73 0.02 -10.75
C LEU A 95 1.31 0.74 -12.03
N ASP A 96 2.13 1.68 -12.53
CA ASP A 96 1.91 2.34 -13.81
C ASP A 96 1.93 1.30 -14.97
N GLU A 97 2.89 0.36 -15.00
CA GLU A 97 2.94 -0.74 -15.98
C GLU A 97 1.71 -1.66 -15.92
N LEU A 98 1.20 -1.96 -14.71
CA LEU A 98 -0.02 -2.74 -14.54
C LEU A 98 -1.25 -2.01 -15.09
N LEU A 99 -1.36 -0.71 -14.83
CA LEU A 99 -2.43 0.12 -15.39
C LEU A 99 -2.34 0.18 -16.92
N GLU A 100 -1.15 0.35 -17.49
CA GLU A 100 -0.92 0.36 -18.94
C GLU A 100 -1.25 -0.99 -19.59
N ALA A 101 -1.01 -2.09 -18.89
CA ALA A 101 -1.32 -3.44 -19.35
C ALA A 101 -2.82 -3.81 -19.21
N GLY A 102 -3.66 -2.93 -18.70
CA GLY A 102 -5.09 -3.20 -18.47
C GLY A 102 -5.35 -4.16 -17.30
N ALA A 103 -4.46 -4.18 -16.30
CA ALA A 103 -4.65 -5.03 -15.13
C ALA A 103 -5.96 -4.65 -14.41
N PHE A 104 -6.83 -5.64 -14.23
CA PHE A 104 -8.16 -5.51 -13.66
C PHE A 104 -9.16 -4.69 -14.49
N ASP A 105 -8.94 -4.53 -15.79
CA ASP A 105 -9.92 -3.93 -16.70
C ASP A 105 -11.30 -4.59 -16.51
N GLY A 106 -12.33 -3.75 -16.41
CA GLY A 106 -13.70 -4.18 -16.11
C GLY A 106 -14.02 -4.39 -14.63
N VAL A 107 -13.03 -4.27 -13.71
CA VAL A 107 -13.22 -4.34 -12.25
C VAL A 107 -12.82 -3.02 -11.60
N SER A 108 -13.70 -2.02 -11.73
CA SER A 108 -13.41 -0.62 -11.36
C SER A 108 -12.78 -0.42 -9.96
N PRO A 109 -13.24 -1.06 -8.85
CA PRO A 109 -12.58 -0.93 -7.55
C PRO A 109 -11.10 -1.30 -7.54
N ARG A 110 -10.69 -2.33 -8.30
CA ARG A 110 -9.30 -2.79 -8.31
C ARG A 110 -8.41 -1.91 -9.17
N VAL A 111 -8.96 -1.32 -10.23
CA VAL A 111 -8.30 -0.22 -10.95
C VAL A 111 -8.13 1.00 -10.02
N GLY A 112 -9.15 1.30 -9.22
CA GLY A 112 -9.07 2.32 -8.17
C GLY A 112 -7.96 2.02 -7.15
N LEU A 113 -7.82 0.76 -6.70
CA LEU A 113 -6.76 0.32 -5.79
C LEU A 113 -5.35 0.56 -6.36
N LEU A 114 -5.14 0.30 -7.65
CA LEU A 114 -3.87 0.59 -8.32
C LEU A 114 -3.56 2.09 -8.28
N HIS A 115 -4.56 2.94 -8.54
CA HIS A 115 -4.41 4.39 -8.46
C HIS A 115 -4.23 4.90 -7.01
N GLU A 116 -4.89 4.29 -6.02
CA GLU A 116 -4.70 4.58 -4.59
C GLU A 116 -3.25 4.30 -4.19
N GLY A 117 -2.75 3.09 -4.46
CA GLY A 117 -1.37 2.71 -4.16
C GLY A 117 -0.34 3.57 -4.90
N LEU A 118 -0.62 3.96 -6.15
CA LEU A 118 0.22 4.89 -6.90
C LEU A 118 0.25 6.29 -6.27
N GLY A 119 -0.89 6.77 -5.79
CA GLY A 119 -0.99 8.01 -5.04
C GLY A 119 -0.18 7.96 -3.74
N ASP A 120 -0.32 6.88 -2.96
CA ASP A 120 0.43 6.67 -1.72
C ASP A 120 1.95 6.67 -1.99
N LEU A 121 2.40 5.91 -2.99
CA LEU A 121 3.84 5.82 -3.34
C LEU A 121 4.40 7.16 -3.82
N ARG A 122 3.61 7.93 -4.59
CA ARG A 122 4.01 9.25 -5.08
C ARG A 122 4.04 10.29 -3.97
N LEU A 123 3.09 10.21 -3.02
CA LEU A 123 3.06 11.05 -1.83
C LEU A 123 4.27 10.74 -0.94
N PHE A 124 4.42 9.49 -0.52
CA PHE A 124 5.52 9.05 0.34
C PHE A 124 6.84 9.43 -0.30
N GLY A 125 7.07 9.02 -1.56
CA GLY A 125 8.32 9.20 -2.30
C GLY A 125 8.63 10.61 -2.78
N GLU A 126 7.76 11.58 -2.51
CA GLU A 126 7.85 12.96 -3.03
C GLU A 126 8.07 13.01 -4.54
N LEU A 127 7.32 12.18 -5.28
CA LEU A 127 7.45 12.03 -6.73
C LEU A 127 6.52 12.99 -7.50
N GLY A 128 5.68 13.76 -6.77
CA GLY A 128 4.65 14.63 -7.33
C GLY A 128 3.45 13.88 -7.91
N LYS A 129 2.41 14.62 -8.31
CA LYS A 129 1.19 14.09 -8.95
C LYS A 129 0.42 13.02 -8.14
N HIS A 130 0.53 13.02 -6.81
CA HIS A 130 -0.26 12.12 -5.96
C HIS A 130 -1.75 12.49 -6.03
N ASP A 131 -2.10 13.79 -6.02
CA ASP A 131 -3.49 14.26 -6.15
C ASP A 131 -4.16 13.76 -7.44
N ALA A 132 -3.44 13.79 -8.56
CA ALA A 132 -3.96 13.30 -9.83
C ALA A 132 -4.21 11.77 -9.81
N ALA A 133 -3.41 11.01 -9.05
CA ALA A 133 -3.63 9.58 -8.86
C ALA A 133 -4.82 9.32 -7.93
N TYR A 134 -4.92 10.06 -6.82
CA TYR A 134 -6.07 9.99 -5.91
C TYR A 134 -7.38 10.39 -6.59
N ALA A 135 -7.38 11.43 -7.45
CA ALA A 135 -8.55 11.81 -8.22
C ALA A 135 -9.02 10.70 -9.16
N LYS A 136 -8.09 10.00 -9.82
CA LYS A 136 -8.43 8.83 -10.65
C LYS A 136 -8.98 7.68 -9.82
N ALA A 137 -8.40 7.40 -8.65
CA ALA A 137 -8.92 6.40 -7.73
C ALA A 137 -10.34 6.74 -7.27
N ALA A 138 -10.61 8.01 -6.93
CA ALA A 138 -11.95 8.51 -6.58
C ALA A 138 -12.96 8.26 -7.69
N THR A 139 -12.64 8.62 -8.94
CA THR A 139 -13.54 8.35 -10.08
C THR A 139 -13.86 6.85 -10.22
N GLN A 140 -12.88 5.97 -10.03
CA GLN A 140 -13.13 4.52 -10.07
C GLN A 140 -14.05 4.08 -8.91
N TYR A 141 -13.82 4.58 -7.70
CA TYR A 141 -14.64 4.26 -6.53
C TYR A 141 -16.06 4.81 -6.61
N GLU A 142 -16.26 5.99 -7.19
CA GLU A 142 -17.60 6.55 -7.46
C GLU A 142 -18.41 5.64 -8.39
N THR A 143 -17.77 5.12 -9.44
CA THR A 143 -18.44 4.23 -10.41
C THR A 143 -18.65 2.81 -9.88
N ALA A 144 -18.02 2.47 -8.76
CA ALA A 144 -18.14 1.19 -8.11
C ALA A 144 -19.34 1.15 -7.15
N GLU A 145 -20.56 1.29 -7.68
CA GLU A 145 -21.75 0.99 -6.89
C GLU A 145 -21.81 -0.51 -6.58
N SER A 146 -21.76 -0.88 -5.30
CA SER A 146 -22.26 -2.19 -4.88
C SER A 146 -22.64 -2.23 -3.40
N VAL A 147 -23.72 -2.98 -3.12
CA VAL A 147 -24.25 -3.34 -1.79
C VAL A 147 -23.27 -4.27 -1.03
N MET A 148 -22.18 -4.75 -1.65
CA MET A 148 -21.15 -5.59 -1.05
C MET A 148 -19.78 -4.89 -0.93
N GLY A 149 -19.32 -4.73 0.32
CA GLY A 149 -18.12 -5.35 0.91
C GLY A 149 -16.72 -5.20 0.29
N TRP A 150 -16.49 -4.48 -0.81
CA TRP A 150 -15.13 -4.32 -1.37
C TRP A 150 -14.12 -3.83 -0.33
N GLN A 151 -14.57 -2.98 0.59
CA GLN A 151 -13.78 -2.46 1.71
C GLN A 151 -13.27 -3.57 2.65
N ALA A 152 -14.00 -4.70 2.73
CA ALA A 152 -13.64 -5.87 3.53
C ALA A 152 -12.72 -6.85 2.78
N GLU A 153 -12.48 -6.64 1.48
CA GLU A 153 -11.55 -7.47 0.73
C GLU A 153 -10.10 -7.20 1.19
N PRO A 154 -9.26 -8.23 1.37
CA PRO A 154 -7.94 -8.10 1.99
C PRO A 154 -7.01 -7.09 1.33
N GLU A 155 -7.11 -6.91 0.01
CA GLU A 155 -6.29 -5.95 -0.73
C GLU A 155 -6.57 -4.49 -0.32
N PHE A 156 -7.83 -4.15 -0.02
CA PHE A 156 -8.20 -2.80 0.41
C PHE A 156 -7.81 -2.58 1.87
N ASP A 157 -7.95 -3.59 2.74
CA ASP A 157 -7.47 -3.51 4.12
C ASP A 157 -5.96 -3.22 4.17
N SER A 158 -5.17 -3.93 3.36
CA SER A 158 -3.71 -3.71 3.28
C SER A 158 -3.32 -2.28 2.90
N LEU A 159 -4.08 -1.59 2.05
CA LEU A 159 -3.75 -0.22 1.62
C LEU A 159 -4.18 0.86 2.62
N ILE A 160 -5.20 0.63 3.43
CA ILE A 160 -5.62 1.63 4.44
C ILE A 160 -4.84 1.50 5.74
N ARG A 161 -4.37 0.30 6.05
CA ARG A 161 -3.67 0.00 7.29
C ARG A 161 -2.48 0.92 7.57
N PRO A 162 -1.60 1.26 6.61
CA PRO A 162 -0.54 2.25 6.82
C PRO A 162 -1.05 3.60 7.31
N LEU A 163 -2.15 4.13 6.75
CA LEU A 163 -2.72 5.41 7.21
C LEU A 163 -3.15 5.31 8.68
N MET A 164 -3.87 4.24 9.04
CA MET A 164 -4.40 4.06 10.39
C MET A 164 -3.29 3.98 11.42
N GLU A 165 -2.29 3.16 11.15
CA GLU A 165 -1.18 2.93 12.07
C GLU A 165 -0.30 4.16 12.23
N LEU A 166 -0.06 4.91 11.14
CA LEU A 166 0.68 6.16 11.22
C LEU A 166 -0.09 7.20 12.02
N ALA A 167 -1.40 7.32 11.79
CA ALA A 167 -2.26 8.20 12.57
C ALA A 167 -2.27 7.84 14.06
N ASP A 168 -2.30 6.54 14.38
CA ASP A 168 -2.22 6.05 15.76
C ASP A 168 -0.86 6.37 16.40
N SER A 169 0.23 6.16 15.67
CA SER A 169 1.59 6.35 16.20
C SER A 169 1.89 7.79 16.62
N VAL A 170 1.21 8.78 16.03
CA VAL A 170 1.36 10.20 16.37
C VAL A 170 0.14 10.76 17.10
N GLY A 171 -0.81 9.92 17.49
CA GLY A 171 -2.03 10.36 18.17
C GLY A 171 -2.85 11.37 17.37
N TYR A 172 -2.89 11.26 16.03
CA TYR A 172 -3.60 12.20 15.14
C TYR A 172 -5.10 12.29 15.45
N GLY A 173 -5.68 11.23 16.03
CA GLY A 173 -7.04 11.25 16.59
C GLY A 173 -8.15 11.00 15.56
N ILE A 174 -8.04 9.96 14.73
CA ILE A 174 -9.17 9.55 13.87
C ILE A 174 -10.26 8.94 14.77
N GLY A 175 -11.44 9.55 14.81
CA GLY A 175 -12.58 9.05 15.59
C GLY A 175 -13.17 7.74 15.04
N ASP A 176 -13.81 6.95 15.90
CA ASP A 176 -14.28 5.59 15.56
C ASP A 176 -15.26 5.55 14.36
N ASP A 177 -16.16 6.52 14.29
CA ASP A 177 -17.11 6.65 13.18
C ASP A 177 -16.39 6.91 11.85
N GLU A 178 -15.38 7.77 11.88
CA GLU A 178 -14.58 8.14 10.72
C GLU A 178 -13.69 6.96 10.29
N ARG A 179 -13.04 6.29 11.25
CA ARG A 179 -12.28 5.05 10.98
C ARG A 179 -13.16 4.05 10.27
N THR A 180 -14.34 3.76 10.82
CA THR A 180 -15.30 2.83 10.22
C THR A 180 -15.72 3.28 8.82
N ARG A 181 -15.93 4.60 8.62
CA ARG A 181 -16.32 5.17 7.34
C ARG A 181 -15.28 4.90 6.25
N ILE A 182 -14.02 5.20 6.53
CA ILE A 182 -12.92 5.12 5.54
C ILE A 182 -12.30 3.73 5.41
N SER A 183 -12.41 2.88 6.44
CA SER A 183 -11.86 1.52 6.38
C SER A 183 -12.87 0.50 5.85
N MET A 184 -14.15 0.61 6.22
CA MET A 184 -15.15 -0.45 6.02
C MET A 184 -16.37 -0.04 5.21
N LYS A 185 -16.70 1.24 5.08
CA LYS A 185 -17.98 1.67 4.48
C LYS A 185 -17.86 2.35 3.13
N SER A 186 -16.79 3.10 2.86
CA SER A 186 -16.69 3.87 1.61
C SER A 186 -15.24 4.04 1.15
N LEU A 187 -14.94 3.50 -0.03
CA LEU A 187 -13.65 3.69 -0.71
C LEU A 187 -13.46 5.13 -1.20
N GLU A 188 -14.56 5.80 -1.56
CA GLU A 188 -14.53 7.23 -1.92
C GLU A 188 -14.21 8.10 -0.69
N ALA A 189 -14.84 7.83 0.46
CA ALA A 189 -14.52 8.50 1.71
C ALA A 189 -13.04 8.30 2.08
N ARG A 190 -12.53 7.07 1.90
CA ARG A 190 -11.14 6.73 2.12
C ARG A 190 -10.18 7.56 1.30
N ILE A 191 -10.38 7.62 -0.01
CA ILE A 191 -9.43 8.29 -0.89
C ILE A 191 -9.44 9.80 -0.66
N ASN A 192 -10.61 10.38 -0.40
CA ASN A 192 -10.73 11.78 -0.02
C ASN A 192 -10.02 12.06 1.32
N TYR A 193 -10.22 11.19 2.32
CA TYR A 193 -9.52 11.33 3.59
C TYR A 193 -7.99 11.23 3.44
N LYS A 194 -7.50 10.27 2.64
CA LYS A 194 -6.08 10.16 2.34
C LYS A 194 -5.54 11.42 1.68
N ARG A 195 -6.22 11.95 0.67
CA ARG A 195 -5.80 13.19 -0.01
C ARG A 195 -5.69 14.35 0.97
N ASP A 196 -6.66 14.49 1.88
CA ASP A 196 -6.78 15.67 2.72
C ASP A 196 -5.92 15.58 4.00
N HIS A 197 -5.65 14.38 4.53
CA HIS A 197 -5.01 14.19 5.84
C HIS A 197 -3.68 13.42 5.81
N TYR A 198 -3.47 12.54 4.83
CA TYR A 198 -2.29 11.67 4.83
C TYR A 198 -0.96 12.43 4.78
N PRO A 199 -0.81 13.53 4.00
CA PRO A 199 0.42 14.33 4.04
C PRO A 199 0.77 14.80 5.46
N THR A 200 -0.20 15.38 6.18
CA THR A 200 -0.01 15.88 7.55
C THR A 200 0.34 14.76 8.53
N ILE A 201 -0.27 13.58 8.39
CA ILE A 201 0.04 12.42 9.24
C ILE A 201 1.49 11.97 9.02
N ILE A 202 1.93 11.89 7.76
CA ILE A 202 3.32 11.51 7.42
C ILE A 202 4.30 12.54 7.99
N ASP A 203 4.03 13.84 7.81
CA ASP A 203 4.89 14.90 8.34
C ASP A 203 5.03 14.79 9.87
N ALA A 204 3.93 14.55 10.60
CA ALA A 204 3.96 14.35 12.05
C ALA A 204 4.81 13.14 12.48
N VAL A 205 4.77 12.04 11.72
CA VAL A 205 5.59 10.83 12.00
C VAL A 205 7.07 11.15 11.81
N LEU A 206 7.39 11.89 10.75
CA LEU A 206 8.77 12.29 10.46
C LEU A 206 9.32 13.26 11.51
N ASP A 207 8.49 14.21 11.96
CA ASP A 207 8.84 15.17 13.02
C ASP A 207 9.07 14.48 14.37
N ALA A 208 8.29 13.43 14.67
CA ALA A 208 8.50 12.59 15.85
C ALA A 208 9.80 11.77 15.76
N GLY A 209 10.31 11.51 14.54
CA GLY A 209 11.53 10.75 14.30
C GLY A 209 11.41 9.26 14.63
N ASN A 210 10.20 8.79 14.92
CA ASN A 210 9.90 7.40 15.23
C ASN A 210 8.60 6.97 14.55
N TRP A 211 8.39 5.65 14.47
CA TRP A 211 7.11 5.07 14.09
C TRP A 211 6.76 3.99 15.11
N GLU A 212 6.10 4.41 16.18
CA GLU A 212 5.64 3.56 17.27
C GLU A 212 4.26 2.99 16.94
N SER A 213 4.24 1.76 16.45
CA SER A 213 3.01 1.02 16.20
C SER A 213 3.26 -0.45 16.45
N ASP A 214 2.42 -1.06 17.29
CA ASP A 214 2.37 -2.51 17.50
C ASP A 214 1.52 -3.21 16.44
N ALA A 215 0.69 -2.47 15.73
CA ALA A 215 -0.04 -2.96 14.59
C ALA A 215 0.96 -3.07 13.43
N PHE A 216 1.41 -4.30 13.18
CA PHE A 216 1.86 -4.84 11.90
C PHE A 216 1.93 -6.35 12.04
#